data_AF-A0A257KCZ8-F1
#
_entry.id   AF-A0A257KCZ8-F1
#
_cell.length_a   1.000
_cell.length_b   1.000
_cell.length_c   1.000
_cell.angle_alpha   90.00
_cell.angle_beta   90.00
_cell.angle_gamma   90.00
#
_symmetry.space_group_name_H-M   'P 1'
#
loop_
_entity.id
_entity.type
_entity.pdbx_description
1 polymer ?
#
loop_
_entity_poly.entity_id
_entity_poly.type
_entity_poly.pdbx_seq_one_letter_code
_entity_poly.pdbx_strand_id
1 'polypeptide(L)'
;MKITIPFLLTVCMGFSGLQAQEHYAGLATSNRVGLLNANINPAELVNLSNRFELNFMGFSANVMNNKIGLSDIFSDKSLDKTLFQGSDAVNFRVDSEINWPGIAFRVHKWGFGIGARSFIKFNVIDADVHIGDAVSLSDISNAINGNPTTVQTNYNQRMNGTVWSEVNLSASRVVFEKGSHRLSAGGTLKLLYPGSYANIGVDQFKGTFVRDNSTVYLYNAHGLVNFSYSGNLASDFNNSNDYTKSAFGGLNGVAADFGVNYRWKNKDSRNYRLNAGFSVRNMGAMTFKDDNNKNTTYALNIPNASPGFKGLDMNQFNNAKSLIEVEQQLLNSGYLTKVESEKNFKVNLPAVINLYVDYRIFRVLYCSAFMQQKLNDDSQNAQITAQNIYTLTPRLQLGYFELYTPLTQNEIYGFKAGLGLRLGGFYIGSNSALSMSGSSKQGDIYFGMRWGFLK
;
A
#
# COMPACT_ATOMS: atom_id res chain seq x y z
N MET A 1 23.80 13.42 9.40
CA MET A 1 23.69 12.05 8.84
C MET A 1 22.53 12.10 7.87
N LYS A 2 22.80 11.83 6.59
CA LYS A 2 21.93 12.11 5.44
C LYS A 2 20.67 11.23 5.51
N ILE A 3 19.48 11.78 5.23
CA ILE A 3 18.26 10.99 5.06
C ILE A 3 18.44 10.20 3.77
N THR A 4 18.79 8.94 3.92
CA THR A 4 18.75 7.98 2.85
C THR A 4 17.38 7.29 2.94
N ILE A 5 16.65 7.20 1.83
CA ILE A 5 15.51 6.26 1.65
C ILE A 5 15.78 4.88 2.33
N PRO A 6 17.03 4.37 2.36
CA PRO A 6 17.46 3.23 3.18
C PRO A 6 17.05 3.26 4.66
N PHE A 7 17.06 4.43 5.30
CA PHE A 7 16.73 4.56 6.72
C PHE A 7 15.23 4.31 6.97
N LEU A 8 14.33 4.86 6.13
CA LEU A 8 12.89 4.57 6.19
C LEU A 8 12.60 3.08 5.93
N LEU A 9 13.39 2.43 5.06
CA LEU A 9 13.39 0.97 4.87
C LEU A 9 13.93 0.22 6.09
N THR A 10 14.94 0.74 6.78
CA THR A 10 15.54 0.16 7.99
C THR A 10 14.56 0.19 9.17
N VAL A 11 13.70 1.21 9.24
CA VAL A 11 12.59 1.30 10.21
C VAL A 11 11.58 0.17 10.04
N CYS A 12 11.29 -0.25 8.81
CA CYS A 12 10.48 -1.44 8.54
C CYS A 12 11.23 -2.77 8.81
N MET A 13 12.57 -2.73 8.96
CA MET A 13 13.46 -3.89 9.05
C MET A 13 14.12 -4.09 10.42
N GLY A 14 13.62 -3.44 11.49
CA GLY A 14 14.05 -3.69 12.88
C GLY A 14 13.89 -5.14 13.36
N PHE A 15 13.31 -6.02 12.53
CA PHE A 15 13.45 -7.47 12.62
C PHE A 15 14.43 -7.94 11.54
N SER A 16 15.68 -8.21 11.94
CA SER A 16 16.75 -8.73 11.09
C SER A 16 16.28 -9.92 10.23
N GLY A 17 16.32 -9.75 8.90
CA GLY A 17 16.35 -10.86 7.94
C GLY A 17 15.11 -11.11 7.08
N LEU A 18 14.17 -10.17 6.92
CA LEU A 18 12.93 -10.44 6.17
C LEU A 18 12.70 -9.43 5.04
N GLN A 19 13.12 -9.84 3.84
CA GLN A 19 12.86 -9.13 2.58
C GLN A 19 11.42 -9.46 2.15
N ALA A 20 10.49 -8.57 2.47
CA ALA A 20 9.05 -8.84 2.37
C ALA A 20 8.48 -8.56 0.99
N GLN A 21 7.13 -8.43 0.76
CA GLN A 21 6.57 -7.71 -0.44
C GLN A 21 5.28 -8.06 -1.41
N GLU A 22 4.10 -8.65 -0.98
CA GLU A 22 2.64 -8.57 -1.49
C GLU A 22 1.71 -9.35 -0.49
N HIS A 23 0.50 -8.85 -0.14
CA HIS A 23 -0.25 -9.37 1.03
C HIS A 23 -1.05 -10.66 0.79
N TYR A 24 -0.51 -11.79 1.28
CA TYR A 24 -1.17 -13.11 1.36
C TYR A 24 -1.76 -13.63 0.03
N ALA A 25 -1.22 -13.17 -1.12
CA ALA A 25 -1.72 -13.61 -2.42
C ALA A 25 -1.55 -15.13 -2.61
N GLY A 26 -2.53 -15.72 -3.30
CA GLY A 26 -2.71 -17.17 -3.41
C GLY A 26 -3.26 -17.87 -2.16
N LEU A 27 -3.04 -17.33 -0.95
CA LEU A 27 -3.63 -17.85 0.27
C LEU A 27 -5.05 -17.32 0.47
N ALA A 28 -5.30 -16.03 0.26
CA ALA A 28 -6.56 -15.37 0.60
C ALA A 28 -7.77 -15.73 -0.29
N THR A 29 -7.62 -16.65 -1.23
CA THR A 29 -8.71 -17.28 -2.01
C THR A 29 -8.83 -18.79 -1.75
N SER A 30 -8.02 -19.34 -0.85
CA SER A 30 -8.02 -20.77 -0.55
C SER A 30 -9.25 -21.21 0.26
N ASN A 31 -9.71 -22.44 0.02
CA ASN A 31 -10.86 -23.04 0.69
C ASN A 31 -10.73 -23.16 2.22
N ARG A 32 -9.51 -23.03 2.72
CA ARG A 32 -9.17 -23.23 4.12
C ARG A 32 -8.97 -21.96 4.88
N VAL A 33 -9.29 -20.80 4.29
CA VAL A 33 -8.93 -19.53 4.90
C VAL A 33 -10.18 -18.81 5.37
N GLY A 34 -10.31 -18.61 6.68
CA GLY A 34 -11.51 -18.02 7.28
C GLY A 34 -11.43 -16.51 7.35
N LEU A 35 -10.74 -15.98 8.36
CA LEU A 35 -10.61 -14.53 8.59
C LEU A 35 -9.86 -13.83 7.44
N LEU A 36 -8.83 -14.44 6.87
CA LEU A 36 -8.11 -13.81 5.74
C LEU A 36 -8.97 -13.80 4.45
N ASN A 37 -9.83 -14.80 4.22
CA ASN A 37 -10.79 -14.71 3.10
C ASN A 37 -11.85 -13.66 3.38
N ALA A 38 -12.31 -13.56 4.64
CA ALA A 38 -13.26 -12.54 5.05
C ALA A 38 -12.72 -11.12 4.83
N ASN A 39 -11.40 -10.93 4.97
CA ASN A 39 -10.74 -9.68 4.64
C ASN A 39 -10.91 -9.32 3.15
N ILE A 40 -10.94 -10.30 2.23
CA ILE A 40 -11.19 -10.09 0.79
C ILE A 40 -12.69 -10.06 0.46
N ASN A 41 -13.50 -10.90 1.09
CA ASN A 41 -14.92 -10.96 0.87
C ASN A 41 -15.63 -11.42 2.14
N PRO A 42 -16.38 -10.52 2.83
CA PRO A 42 -17.06 -10.88 4.08
C PRO A 42 -18.07 -12.03 3.93
N ALA A 43 -18.60 -12.26 2.72
CA ALA A 43 -19.52 -13.38 2.45
C ALA A 43 -18.86 -14.77 2.60
N GLU A 44 -17.53 -14.86 2.70
CA GLU A 44 -16.80 -16.10 2.96
C GLU A 44 -16.84 -16.54 4.43
N LEU A 45 -17.33 -15.72 5.36
CA LEU A 45 -17.38 -16.10 6.79
C LEU A 45 -18.32 -17.28 7.08
N VAL A 46 -19.36 -17.52 6.28
CA VAL A 46 -20.18 -18.74 6.42
C VAL A 46 -19.47 -20.00 5.89
N ASN A 47 -18.35 -19.82 5.19
CA ASN A 47 -17.61 -20.87 4.52
C ASN A 47 -16.39 -21.38 5.30
N LEU A 48 -16.26 -21.01 6.58
CA LEU A 48 -15.19 -21.51 7.47
C LEU A 48 -15.03 -23.03 7.37
N SER A 49 -13.78 -23.50 7.34
CA SER A 49 -13.50 -24.94 7.30
C SER A 49 -13.93 -25.64 8.60
N ASN A 50 -13.72 -24.97 9.74
CA ASN A 50 -14.15 -25.39 11.08
C ASN A 50 -15.22 -24.42 11.61
N ARG A 51 -15.87 -24.77 12.73
CA ARG A 51 -16.91 -23.95 13.35
C ARG A 51 -16.33 -22.68 13.96
N PHE A 52 -15.12 -22.75 14.51
CA PHE A 52 -14.36 -21.63 15.05
C PHE A 52 -13.00 -21.54 14.37
N GLU A 53 -12.51 -20.33 14.20
CA GLU A 53 -11.16 -20.01 13.73
C GLU A 53 -10.58 -18.87 14.59
N LEU A 54 -9.37 -19.07 15.07
CA LEU A 54 -8.55 -18.04 15.70
C LEU A 54 -7.42 -17.67 14.75
N ASN A 55 -7.30 -16.38 14.44
CA ASN A 55 -6.07 -15.82 13.90
C ASN A 55 -5.20 -15.43 15.09
N PHE A 56 -3.95 -15.92 15.16
CA PHE A 56 -3.02 -15.48 16.21
C PHE A 56 -2.34 -14.19 15.78
N MET A 57 -1.60 -14.25 14.68
CA MET A 57 -0.98 -13.10 14.08
C MET A 57 -0.60 -13.44 12.64
N GLY A 58 -0.68 -12.44 11.77
CA GLY A 58 -0.13 -12.48 10.43
C GLY A 58 0.67 -11.23 10.16
N PHE A 59 1.76 -11.37 9.42
CA PHE A 59 2.58 -10.26 8.96
C PHE A 59 2.75 -10.35 7.45
N SER A 60 2.76 -9.20 6.80
CA SER A 60 3.16 -9.07 5.40
C SER A 60 3.68 -7.66 5.16
N ALA A 61 4.70 -7.52 4.33
CA ALA A 61 5.10 -6.21 3.76
C ALA A 61 4.98 -6.23 2.22
N ASN A 62 5.19 -5.08 1.50
CA ASN A 62 5.18 -4.74 0.02
C ASN A 62 6.01 -3.53 -0.54
N VAL A 63 7.18 -3.71 -1.20
CA VAL A 63 8.12 -2.83 -1.86
C VAL A 63 8.04 -3.24 -3.29
N MET A 64 7.62 -2.27 -4.06
CA MET A 64 7.59 -2.40 -5.49
C MET A 64 7.87 -1.07 -6.12
N ASN A 65 8.42 -1.13 -7.32
CA ASN A 65 8.71 0.06 -8.08
C ASN A 65 8.73 -0.24 -9.58
N ASN A 66 8.85 0.80 -10.41
CA ASN A 66 8.97 0.67 -11.86
C ASN A 66 10.38 0.97 -12.40
N LYS A 67 11.35 1.31 -11.55
CA LYS A 67 12.68 1.84 -11.94
C LYS A 67 13.85 0.90 -11.70
N ILE A 68 14.07 0.49 -10.46
CA ILE A 68 15.29 -0.14 -9.97
C ILE A 68 15.05 -1.58 -9.52
N GLY A 69 16.13 -2.37 -9.56
CA GLY A 69 16.13 -3.71 -9.02
C GLY A 69 16.16 -3.70 -7.49
N LEU A 70 15.70 -4.78 -6.86
CA LEU A 70 15.83 -4.99 -5.42
C LEU A 70 17.28 -4.92 -4.96
N SER A 71 18.25 -5.38 -5.76
CA SER A 71 19.66 -5.28 -5.36
C SER A 71 20.12 -3.85 -5.17
N ASP A 72 19.56 -2.89 -5.92
CA ASP A 72 19.89 -1.48 -5.77
C ASP A 72 19.29 -0.90 -4.48
N ILE A 73 18.14 -1.42 -4.04
CA ILE A 73 17.50 -1.06 -2.77
C ILE A 73 18.35 -1.46 -1.57
N PHE A 74 19.06 -2.59 -1.67
CA PHE A 74 19.89 -3.13 -0.58
C PHE A 74 21.38 -2.86 -0.76
N SER A 75 21.77 -2.09 -1.77
CA SER A 75 23.16 -1.73 -2.00
C SER A 75 23.56 -0.51 -1.19
N ASP A 76 24.87 -0.31 -0.99
CA ASP A 76 25.43 0.91 -0.41
C ASP A 76 25.27 2.14 -1.33
N LYS A 77 24.68 1.98 -2.53
CA LYS A 77 24.41 3.10 -3.43
C LYS A 77 23.27 3.95 -2.87
N SER A 78 23.37 5.26 -3.06
CA SER A 78 22.32 6.21 -2.71
C SER A 78 21.06 5.92 -3.55
N LEU A 79 20.04 5.35 -2.91
CA LEU A 79 18.79 4.91 -3.53
C LEU A 79 18.07 6.03 -4.29
N ASP A 80 18.10 7.23 -3.72
CA ASP A 80 17.62 8.49 -4.27
C ASP A 80 18.25 8.80 -5.63
N LYS A 81 19.55 8.52 -5.83
CA LYS A 81 20.22 8.72 -7.13
C LYS A 81 19.80 7.74 -8.20
N THR A 82 19.47 6.51 -7.82
CA THR A 82 19.14 5.45 -8.78
C THR A 82 17.65 5.48 -9.14
N LEU A 83 16.81 5.87 -8.19
CA LEU A 83 15.36 5.88 -8.34
C LEU A 83 14.88 6.92 -9.36
N PHE A 84 15.50 8.11 -9.39
CA PHE A 84 15.12 9.22 -10.27
C PHE A 84 15.89 9.25 -11.59
N GLN A 85 16.37 8.11 -12.08
CA GLN A 85 17.01 8.00 -13.40
C GLN A 85 16.03 7.63 -14.52
N GLY A 86 16.44 7.90 -15.76
CA GLY A 86 15.68 7.61 -16.98
C GLY A 86 14.67 8.71 -17.30
N SER A 87 13.63 8.38 -18.06
CA SER A 87 12.61 9.32 -18.55
C SER A 87 11.24 9.17 -17.91
N ASP A 88 10.86 7.93 -17.55
CA ASP A 88 9.49 7.66 -17.10
C ASP A 88 9.24 8.17 -15.68
N ALA A 89 8.00 8.48 -15.33
CA ALA A 89 7.66 8.85 -13.96
C ALA A 89 7.95 7.70 -12.97
N VAL A 90 8.37 8.05 -11.76
CA VAL A 90 8.69 7.11 -10.69
C VAL A 90 7.43 6.72 -9.94
N ASN A 91 7.20 5.41 -9.87
CA ASN A 91 6.28 4.80 -8.93
C ASN A 91 7.07 3.90 -7.99
N PHE A 92 6.98 4.16 -6.69
CA PHE A 92 7.61 3.37 -5.63
C PHE A 92 6.63 3.23 -4.48
N ARG A 93 6.43 2.03 -3.94
CA ARG A 93 5.50 1.81 -2.84
C ARG A 93 6.11 0.88 -1.82
N VAL A 94 5.84 1.12 -0.54
CA VAL A 94 6.11 0.26 0.62
C VAL A 94 4.77 0.09 1.35
N ASP A 95 4.26 -1.13 1.52
CA ASP A 95 3.00 -1.40 2.21
C ASP A 95 3.22 -2.53 3.22
N SER A 96 3.02 -2.30 4.50
CA SER A 96 3.01 -3.35 5.53
C SER A 96 1.63 -3.54 6.10
N GLU A 97 1.29 -4.79 6.36
CA GLU A 97 0.05 -5.22 6.99
C GLU A 97 0.37 -6.18 8.14
N ILE A 98 -0.21 -5.86 9.30
CA ILE A 98 -0.21 -6.73 10.48
C ILE A 98 -1.64 -7.14 10.73
N ASN A 99 -1.92 -8.45 10.65
CA ASN A 99 -3.17 -9.03 11.14
C ASN A 99 -2.98 -9.41 12.61
N TRP A 100 -3.66 -8.70 13.50
CA TRP A 100 -3.65 -8.97 14.94
C TRP A 100 -4.52 -10.18 15.30
N PRO A 101 -4.51 -10.63 16.57
CA PRO A 101 -5.41 -11.67 17.03
C PRO A 101 -6.87 -11.38 16.64
N GLY A 102 -7.56 -12.42 16.19
CA GLY A 102 -8.95 -12.31 15.75
C GLY A 102 -9.66 -13.64 15.86
N ILE A 103 -11.00 -13.59 15.91
CA ILE A 103 -11.85 -14.77 16.01
C ILE A 103 -12.96 -14.71 14.97
N ALA A 104 -13.22 -15.84 14.32
CA ALA A 104 -14.39 -16.03 13.51
C ALA A 104 -15.09 -17.32 13.90
N PHE A 105 -16.41 -17.31 13.80
CA PHE A 105 -17.22 -18.48 14.07
C PHE A 105 -18.46 -18.51 13.19
N ARG A 106 -18.96 -19.72 12.94
CA ARG A 106 -20.21 -19.94 12.23
C ARG A 106 -21.24 -20.62 13.11
N VAL A 107 -22.48 -20.15 12.99
CA VAL A 107 -23.64 -20.67 13.70
C VAL A 107 -24.84 -20.70 12.76
N HIS A 108 -25.38 -21.90 12.53
CA HIS A 108 -26.48 -22.12 11.57
C HIS A 108 -26.11 -21.58 10.18
N LYS A 109 -26.92 -20.65 9.65
CA LYS A 109 -26.71 -19.99 8.36
C LYS A 109 -25.84 -18.73 8.45
N TRP A 110 -25.35 -18.39 9.63
CA TRP A 110 -24.59 -17.17 9.88
C TRP A 110 -23.10 -17.45 10.14
N GLY A 111 -22.26 -16.51 9.72
CA GLY A 111 -20.85 -16.43 10.07
C GLY A 111 -20.54 -15.05 10.63
N PHE A 112 -19.77 -14.99 11.71
CA PHE A 112 -19.35 -13.76 12.38
C PHE A 112 -17.84 -13.74 12.52
N GLY A 113 -17.25 -12.55 12.49
CA GLY A 113 -15.83 -12.34 12.65
C GLY A 113 -15.52 -11.02 13.35
N ILE A 114 -14.51 -11.05 14.22
CA ILE A 114 -13.90 -9.86 14.82
C ILE A 114 -12.39 -9.99 14.62
N GLY A 115 -11.75 -8.94 14.13
CA GLY A 115 -10.30 -8.89 13.98
C GLY A 115 -9.79 -7.47 13.99
N ALA A 116 -8.49 -7.30 14.19
CA ALA A 116 -7.83 -6.01 14.07
C ALA A 116 -6.67 -6.10 13.06
N ARG A 117 -6.41 -5.00 12.35
CA ARG A 117 -5.35 -4.90 11.37
C ARG A 117 -4.64 -3.56 11.50
N SER A 118 -3.34 -3.54 11.23
CA SER A 118 -2.57 -2.30 11.12
C SER A 118 -1.88 -2.23 9.78
N PHE A 119 -1.75 -1.02 9.26
CA PHE A 119 -1.15 -0.75 7.97
C PHE A 119 -0.11 0.35 8.09
N ILE A 120 0.98 0.18 7.36
CA ILE A 120 2.03 1.19 7.18
C ILE A 120 2.24 1.30 5.68
N LYS A 121 1.95 2.46 5.10
CA LYS A 121 2.14 2.71 3.68
C LYS A 121 3.08 3.87 3.45
N PHE A 122 3.92 3.75 2.45
CA PHE A 122 4.72 4.81 1.89
C PHE A 122 4.66 4.72 0.37
N ASN A 123 4.40 5.82 -0.31
CA ASN A 123 4.23 5.83 -1.76
C ASN A 123 4.90 7.05 -2.38
N VAL A 124 5.56 6.84 -3.51
CA VAL A 124 5.91 7.83 -4.52
C VAL A 124 5.07 7.49 -5.74
N ILE A 125 4.30 8.47 -6.21
CA ILE A 125 3.25 8.27 -7.21
C ILE A 125 3.50 9.28 -8.33
N ASP A 126 3.78 8.72 -9.51
CA ASP A 126 4.04 9.45 -10.74
C ASP A 126 5.03 10.61 -10.58
N ALA A 127 6.08 10.44 -9.77
CA ALA A 127 7.06 11.50 -9.55
C ALA A 127 7.98 11.67 -10.77
N ASP A 128 8.04 12.88 -11.32
CA ASP A 128 8.95 13.25 -12.39
C ASP A 128 10.40 13.10 -11.91
N VAL A 129 11.19 12.44 -12.75
CA VAL A 129 12.59 12.12 -12.49
C VAL A 129 13.44 13.38 -12.26
N HIS A 130 13.17 14.49 -12.94
CA HIS A 130 13.94 15.72 -12.79
C HIS A 130 13.56 16.47 -11.52
N ILE A 131 12.27 16.47 -11.15
CA ILE A 131 11.83 17.04 -9.86
C ILE A 131 12.45 16.24 -8.72
N GLY A 132 12.37 14.92 -8.78
CA GLY A 132 12.95 14.01 -7.79
C GLY A 132 14.47 14.13 -7.70
N ASP A 133 15.19 14.19 -8.83
CA ASP A 133 16.64 14.41 -8.87
C ASP A 133 17.03 15.78 -8.30
N ALA A 134 16.24 16.83 -8.56
CA ALA A 134 16.50 18.17 -8.04
C ALA A 134 16.35 18.27 -6.51
N VAL A 135 15.51 17.44 -5.89
CA VAL A 135 15.32 17.40 -4.42
C VAL A 135 16.07 16.23 -3.75
N SER A 136 16.78 15.41 -4.52
CA SER A 136 17.52 14.25 -4.04
C SER A 136 18.74 14.67 -3.21
N LEU A 137 18.75 14.25 -1.94
CA LEU A 137 19.59 14.78 -0.85
C LEU A 137 21.05 14.29 -0.85
N SER A 138 21.53 13.73 -1.95
CA SER A 138 22.92 13.27 -2.07
C SER A 138 23.49 13.59 -3.45
N ASP A 139 24.70 14.19 -3.47
CA ASP A 139 25.45 14.68 -4.65
C ASP A 139 24.77 14.39 -6.00
N ILE A 140 23.99 15.41 -6.40
CA ILE A 140 23.06 15.54 -7.53
C ILE A 140 23.48 14.71 -8.75
N SER A 141 22.60 13.81 -9.20
CA SER A 141 22.85 12.85 -10.28
C SER A 141 22.68 13.46 -11.69
N ASN A 142 22.86 12.64 -12.73
CA ASN A 142 23.08 13.06 -14.14
C ASN A 142 21.81 13.48 -14.92
N ALA A 143 20.64 13.71 -14.29
CA ALA A 143 19.44 14.07 -15.05
C ALA A 143 19.45 15.55 -15.47
N ILE A 144 20.02 16.42 -14.62
CA ILE A 144 20.19 17.86 -14.91
C ILE A 144 21.67 18.13 -15.25
N ASN A 145 22.03 17.98 -16.54
CA ASN A 145 23.41 18.06 -17.04
C ASN A 145 23.83 19.46 -17.51
N GLY A 146 23.73 20.47 -16.64
CA GLY A 146 24.19 21.85 -16.90
C GLY A 146 23.32 22.66 -17.87
N ASN A 147 22.66 22.00 -18.82
CA ASN A 147 21.66 22.63 -19.68
C ASN A 147 20.33 22.81 -18.92
N PRO A 148 19.58 23.91 -19.18
CA PRO A 148 18.25 24.08 -18.64
C PRO A 148 17.29 22.96 -19.09
N THR A 149 16.67 22.29 -18.14
CA THR A 149 15.67 21.25 -18.37
C THR A 149 14.30 21.75 -17.93
N THR A 150 13.36 21.86 -18.86
CA THR A 150 11.98 22.27 -18.55
C THR A 150 11.11 21.04 -18.34
N VAL A 151 10.46 20.97 -17.18
CA VAL A 151 9.47 19.96 -16.82
C VAL A 151 8.09 20.59 -16.95
N GLN A 152 7.16 19.85 -17.54
CA GLN A 152 5.75 20.23 -17.58
C GLN A 152 4.90 18.98 -17.37
N THR A 153 4.11 18.98 -16.31
CA THR A 153 3.18 17.91 -15.94
C THR A 153 1.78 18.48 -15.79
N ASN A 154 0.78 17.73 -16.23
CA ASN A 154 -0.64 18.09 -16.16
C ASN A 154 -1.42 17.21 -15.16
N TYR A 155 -0.70 16.59 -14.23
CA TYR A 155 -1.21 15.66 -13.24
C TYR A 155 -0.52 15.92 -11.88
N ASN A 156 -1.14 15.44 -10.81
CA ASN A 156 -0.58 15.55 -9.47
C ASN A 156 0.43 14.43 -9.22
N GLN A 157 1.64 14.84 -8.90
CA GLN A 157 2.73 13.96 -8.48
C GLN A 157 2.80 14.02 -6.96
N ARG A 158 3.01 12.90 -6.28
CA ARG A 158 3.02 12.96 -4.81
C ARG A 158 3.88 11.91 -4.15
N MET A 159 4.32 12.25 -2.94
CA MET A 159 4.91 11.34 -1.99
C MET A 159 4.06 11.35 -0.73
N ASN A 160 3.63 10.18 -0.27
CA ASN A 160 2.84 10.05 0.96
C ASN A 160 3.35 8.95 1.87
N GLY A 161 3.08 9.11 3.17
CA GLY A 161 3.22 8.11 4.21
C GLY A 161 1.93 8.05 5.02
N THR A 162 1.46 6.85 5.36
CA THR A 162 0.24 6.69 6.14
C THR A 162 0.36 5.49 7.07
N VAL A 163 0.03 5.70 8.35
CA VAL A 163 -0.08 4.64 9.35
C VAL A 163 -1.49 4.68 9.91
N TRP A 164 -2.17 3.53 9.94
CA TRP A 164 -3.48 3.41 10.58
C TRP A 164 -3.75 1.98 11.03
N SER A 165 -4.72 1.83 11.92
CA SER A 165 -5.29 0.54 12.27
C SER A 165 -6.79 0.51 12.06
N GLU A 166 -7.34 -0.70 11.95
CA GLU A 166 -8.77 -0.96 11.87
C GLU A 166 -9.17 -2.08 12.82
N VAL A 167 -10.37 -1.95 13.42
CA VAL A 167 -11.09 -3.06 14.05
C VAL A 167 -12.28 -3.40 13.16
N ASN A 168 -12.36 -4.67 12.77
CA ASN A 168 -13.30 -5.18 11.80
C ASN A 168 -14.37 -6.02 12.51
N LEU A 169 -15.63 -5.64 12.30
CA LEU A 169 -16.81 -6.35 12.76
C LEU A 169 -17.55 -6.89 11.54
N SER A 170 -17.52 -8.20 11.35
CA SER A 170 -17.99 -8.84 10.13
C SER A 170 -19.13 -9.81 10.40
N ALA A 171 -20.12 -9.82 9.50
CA ALA A 171 -21.22 -10.77 9.51
C ALA A 171 -21.55 -11.22 8.08
N SER A 172 -21.90 -12.50 7.91
CA SER A 172 -22.42 -13.02 6.66
C SER A 172 -23.49 -14.07 6.89
N ARG A 173 -24.32 -14.28 5.86
CA ARG A 173 -25.42 -15.22 5.88
C ARG A 173 -25.50 -16.00 4.57
N VAL A 174 -25.84 -17.28 4.69
CA VAL A 174 -26.34 -18.07 3.56
C VAL A 174 -27.74 -17.57 3.20
N VAL A 175 -27.86 -16.90 2.06
CA VAL A 175 -29.12 -16.31 1.58
C VAL A 175 -29.94 -17.32 0.78
N PHE A 176 -29.28 -18.22 0.06
CA PHE A 176 -29.93 -19.26 -0.72
C PHE A 176 -29.11 -20.54 -0.72
N GLU A 177 -29.78 -21.68 -0.58
CA GLU A 177 -29.14 -22.99 -0.63
C GLU A 177 -30.11 -24.02 -1.19
N LYS A 178 -29.79 -24.58 -2.36
CA LYS A 178 -30.59 -25.64 -3.00
C LYS A 178 -29.65 -26.71 -3.57
N GLY A 179 -29.75 -27.92 -3.04
CA GLY A 179 -28.87 -29.03 -3.39
C GLY A 179 -27.39 -28.68 -3.20
N SER A 180 -26.63 -28.79 -4.29
CA SER A 180 -25.19 -28.50 -4.33
C SER A 180 -24.84 -27.01 -4.40
N HIS A 181 -25.81 -26.13 -4.59
CA HIS A 181 -25.55 -24.70 -4.84
C HIS A 181 -25.86 -23.87 -3.60
N ARG A 182 -24.95 -22.97 -3.25
CA ARG A 182 -25.08 -22.05 -2.12
C ARG A 182 -24.71 -20.65 -2.56
N LEU A 183 -25.53 -19.67 -2.17
CA LEU A 183 -25.26 -18.25 -2.29
C LEU A 183 -25.22 -17.63 -0.89
N SER A 184 -24.25 -16.78 -0.66
CA SER A 184 -24.05 -16.08 0.61
C SER A 184 -23.80 -14.60 0.35
N ALA A 185 -24.17 -13.77 1.31
CA ALA A 185 -23.88 -12.34 1.32
C ALA A 185 -23.31 -11.96 2.68
N GLY A 186 -22.46 -10.95 2.73
CA GLY A 186 -21.87 -10.48 3.98
C GLY A 186 -21.43 -9.03 3.90
N GLY A 187 -21.18 -8.47 5.08
CA GLY A 187 -20.61 -7.14 5.24
C GLY A 187 -19.64 -7.08 6.41
N THR A 188 -18.76 -6.09 6.36
CA THR A 188 -17.84 -5.72 7.44
C THR A 188 -18.01 -4.24 7.75
N LEU A 189 -18.22 -3.91 9.02
CA LEU A 189 -18.03 -2.55 9.53
C LEU A 189 -16.58 -2.42 10.05
N LYS A 190 -15.88 -1.39 9.60
CA LYS A 190 -14.52 -1.08 10.00
C LYS A 190 -14.51 0.17 10.85
N LEU A 191 -13.97 0.07 12.05
CA LEU A 191 -13.68 1.18 12.93
C LEU A 191 -12.22 1.58 12.72
N LEU A 192 -11.97 2.79 12.23
CA LEU A 192 -10.65 3.23 11.79
C LEU A 192 -9.97 4.10 12.84
N TYR A 193 -8.72 3.76 13.12
CA TYR A 193 -7.84 4.41 14.08
C TYR A 193 -6.67 5.02 13.30
N PRO A 194 -6.83 6.23 12.72
CA PRO A 194 -5.74 6.94 12.05
C PRO A 194 -4.58 7.16 13.02
N GLY A 195 -3.38 6.73 12.62
CA GLY A 195 -2.16 6.92 13.39
C GLY A 195 -1.45 8.19 12.97
N SER A 196 -0.86 8.18 11.78
CA SER A 196 -0.11 9.33 11.24
C SER A 196 -0.30 9.45 9.73
N TYR A 197 -0.17 10.67 9.21
CA TYR A 197 -0.22 10.94 7.78
C TYR A 197 0.82 11.98 7.39
N ALA A 198 1.42 11.81 6.22
CA ALA A 198 2.21 12.84 5.55
C ALA A 198 1.97 12.74 4.04
N ASN A 199 1.81 13.85 3.35
CA ASN A 199 1.66 13.95 1.91
C ASN A 199 2.27 15.26 1.44
N ILE A 200 3.13 15.16 0.41
CA ILE A 200 3.52 16.28 -0.44
C ILE A 200 3.00 15.99 -1.85
N GLY A 201 2.21 16.90 -2.38
CA GLY A 201 1.70 16.84 -3.75
C GLY A 201 2.18 18.04 -4.56
N VAL A 202 2.50 17.83 -5.83
CA VAL A 202 2.82 18.88 -6.80
C VAL A 202 1.96 18.65 -8.04
N ASP A 203 0.96 19.49 -8.21
CA ASP A 203 -0.02 19.39 -9.29
C ASP A 203 0.18 20.48 -10.34
N GLN A 204 -0.08 20.10 -11.60
CA GLN A 204 0.04 20.98 -12.77
C GLN A 204 1.38 21.73 -12.84
N PHE A 205 2.48 21.05 -12.49
CA PHE A 205 3.79 21.67 -12.40
C PHE A 205 4.34 22.04 -13.77
N LYS A 206 4.82 23.27 -13.91
CA LYS A 206 5.73 23.69 -14.97
C LYS A 206 6.92 24.39 -14.32
N GLY A 207 8.13 24.10 -14.75
CA GLY A 207 9.32 24.79 -14.24
C GLY A 207 10.58 24.40 -14.98
N THR A 208 11.60 25.23 -14.90
CA THR A 208 12.89 24.98 -15.53
C THR A 208 13.97 24.81 -14.47
N PHE A 209 14.61 23.65 -14.47
CA PHE A 209 15.78 23.35 -13.65
C PHE A 209 17.05 23.67 -14.41
N VAL A 210 18.00 24.34 -13.77
CA VAL A 210 19.35 24.56 -14.32
C VAL A 210 20.38 24.28 -13.25
N ARG A 211 21.47 23.61 -13.64
CA ARG A 211 22.62 23.43 -12.79
C ARG A 211 23.62 24.55 -13.06
N ASP A 212 24.00 25.25 -12.01
CA ASP A 212 25.09 26.22 -12.02
C ASP A 212 26.09 25.85 -10.93
N ASN A 213 27.29 25.43 -11.36
CA ASN A 213 28.29 24.76 -10.52
C ASN A 213 27.70 23.55 -9.78
N SER A 214 27.75 23.57 -8.44
CA SER A 214 27.21 22.52 -7.55
C SER A 214 25.76 22.77 -7.11
N THR A 215 25.11 23.82 -7.63
CA THR A 215 23.77 24.23 -7.21
C THR A 215 22.75 24.02 -8.31
N VAL A 216 21.63 23.40 -7.97
CA VAL A 216 20.47 23.31 -8.87
C VAL A 216 19.49 24.40 -8.50
N TYR A 217 19.11 25.20 -9.50
CA TYR A 217 18.10 26.23 -9.36
C TYR A 217 16.84 25.85 -10.13
N LEU A 218 15.68 26.16 -9.54
CA LEU A 218 14.39 26.11 -10.19
C LEU A 218 13.90 27.54 -10.47
N TYR A 219 13.55 27.85 -11.71
CA TYR A 219 12.98 29.14 -12.12
C TYR A 219 11.83 28.97 -13.10
N ASN A 220 11.12 30.06 -13.39
CA ASN A 220 9.94 30.05 -14.28
C ASN A 220 8.93 28.96 -13.89
N ALA A 221 8.67 28.84 -12.60
CA ALA A 221 7.96 27.70 -12.04
C ALA A 221 6.57 28.08 -11.56
N HIS A 222 5.57 27.30 -11.95
CA HIS A 222 4.19 27.44 -11.53
C HIS A 222 3.58 26.06 -11.24
N GLY A 223 2.68 25.99 -10.28
CA GLY A 223 1.94 24.77 -9.95
C GLY A 223 1.23 24.91 -8.60
N LEU A 224 0.53 23.85 -8.21
CA LEU A 224 -0.08 23.75 -6.88
C LEU A 224 0.73 22.79 -6.03
N VAL A 225 1.19 23.24 -4.87
CA VAL A 225 1.92 22.40 -3.91
C VAL A 225 1.05 22.17 -2.70
N ASN A 226 0.72 20.90 -2.43
CA ASN A 226 -0.01 20.51 -1.23
C ASN A 226 0.94 19.96 -0.18
N PHE A 227 0.79 20.45 1.05
CA PHE A 227 1.39 19.86 2.25
C PHE A 227 0.27 19.39 3.16
N SER A 228 0.22 18.08 3.42
CA SER A 228 -0.66 17.51 4.42
C SER A 228 0.13 16.68 5.42
N TYR A 229 0.01 16.93 6.71
CA TYR A 229 0.66 16.13 7.74
C TYR A 229 -0.11 16.12 9.04
N SER A 230 0.02 15.00 9.77
CA SER A 230 -0.62 14.73 11.05
C SER A 230 0.22 13.76 11.88
N GLY A 231 0.28 14.03 13.19
CA GLY A 231 0.96 13.17 14.15
C GLY A 231 2.47 13.13 13.93
N ASN A 232 3.10 12.02 14.30
CA ASN A 232 4.57 11.94 14.37
C ASN A 232 5.27 11.91 12.99
N LEU A 233 4.54 11.60 11.90
CA LEU A 233 5.10 11.67 10.53
C LEU A 233 5.38 13.11 10.08
N ALA A 234 4.86 14.10 10.78
CA ALA A 234 5.08 15.52 10.46
C ALA A 234 6.45 16.03 10.91
N SER A 235 6.98 15.50 12.02
CA SER A 235 8.01 16.16 12.83
C SER A 235 9.43 15.64 12.64
N ASP A 236 9.62 14.35 12.36
CA ASP A 236 10.94 13.77 12.14
C ASP A 236 10.86 12.50 11.32
N PHE A 237 11.48 12.48 10.14
CA PHE A 237 11.54 11.28 9.30
C PHE A 237 12.33 10.13 9.96
N ASN A 238 13.14 10.41 10.99
CA ASN A 238 14.10 9.46 11.56
C ASN A 238 13.65 8.74 12.84
N ASN A 239 12.50 9.10 13.43
CA ASN A 239 12.08 8.50 14.70
C ASN A 239 11.08 7.34 14.50
N SER A 240 11.65 6.17 14.18
CA SER A 240 10.91 4.92 13.95
C SER A 240 9.98 4.48 15.07
N ASN A 241 10.45 4.66 16.31
CA ASN A 241 9.77 4.20 17.52
C ASN A 241 8.44 4.94 17.75
N ASP A 242 8.26 6.11 17.15
CA ASP A 242 7.05 6.91 17.31
C ASP A 242 5.97 6.55 16.29
N TYR A 243 6.32 5.83 15.21
CA TYR A 243 5.36 5.34 14.20
C TYR A 243 4.59 4.10 14.68
N THR A 244 5.23 3.16 15.36
CA THR A 244 4.58 1.95 15.88
C THR A 244 3.80 2.23 17.16
N LYS A 245 4.25 3.16 18.01
CA LYS A 245 3.49 3.65 19.18
C LYS A 245 2.15 4.29 18.81
N SER A 246 2.03 4.82 17.59
CA SER A 246 0.85 5.51 17.09
C SER A 246 -0.05 4.64 16.21
N ALA A 247 0.23 3.33 16.08
CA ALA A 247 -0.52 2.44 15.19
C ALA A 247 -2.03 2.43 15.52
N PHE A 248 -2.39 2.55 16.80
CA PHE A 248 -3.76 2.75 17.26
C PHE A 248 -3.94 4.16 17.80
N GLY A 249 -4.15 5.13 16.91
CA GLY A 249 -4.60 6.48 17.30
C GLY A 249 -6.03 6.48 17.86
N GLY A 250 -6.68 7.64 17.91
CA GLY A 250 -8.08 7.73 18.32
C GLY A 250 -9.05 7.21 17.24
N LEU A 251 -10.19 6.62 17.66
CA LEU A 251 -11.25 6.24 16.72
C LEU A 251 -11.77 7.47 15.97
N ASN A 252 -11.51 7.55 14.67
CA ASN A 252 -11.86 8.74 13.89
C ASN A 252 -12.07 8.42 12.41
N GLY A 253 -12.79 7.34 12.15
CA GLY A 253 -13.18 6.96 10.80
C GLY A 253 -14.02 5.71 10.81
N VAL A 254 -14.79 5.54 9.74
CA VAL A 254 -15.56 4.33 9.50
C VAL A 254 -15.46 3.95 8.04
N ALA A 255 -15.48 2.66 7.78
CA ALA A 255 -15.62 2.13 6.43
C ALA A 255 -16.47 0.87 6.42
N ALA A 256 -16.94 0.50 5.24
CA ALA A 256 -17.71 -0.71 5.02
C ALA A 256 -17.12 -1.54 3.88
N ASP A 257 -17.25 -2.86 4.04
CA ASP A 257 -17.07 -3.83 2.96
C ASP A 257 -18.38 -4.57 2.75
N PHE A 258 -18.66 -4.92 1.50
CA PHE A 258 -19.79 -5.76 1.11
C PHE A 258 -19.33 -6.84 0.16
N GLY A 259 -19.95 -8.01 0.22
CA GLY A 259 -19.64 -9.04 -0.74
C GLY A 259 -20.70 -10.12 -0.87
N VAL A 260 -20.58 -10.86 -1.96
CA VAL A 260 -21.38 -12.02 -2.30
C VAL A 260 -20.48 -13.18 -2.67
N ASN A 261 -20.90 -14.38 -2.32
CA ASN A 261 -20.17 -15.60 -2.62
C ASN A 261 -21.12 -16.67 -3.16
N TYR A 262 -20.73 -17.31 -4.24
CA TYR A 262 -21.37 -18.48 -4.80
C TYR A 262 -20.46 -19.70 -4.68
N ARG A 263 -21.01 -20.79 -4.15
CA ARG A 263 -20.29 -22.05 -3.99
C ARG A 263 -21.07 -23.22 -4.59
N TRP A 264 -20.41 -23.94 -5.49
CA TRP A 264 -20.87 -25.23 -5.98
C TRP A 264 -20.20 -26.34 -5.16
N LYS A 265 -20.93 -26.85 -4.17
CA LYS A 265 -20.50 -27.91 -3.25
C LYS A 265 -20.54 -29.28 -3.91
N ASN A 266 -19.63 -30.18 -3.52
CA ASN A 266 -19.84 -31.61 -3.78
C ASN A 266 -20.96 -32.14 -2.88
N LYS A 267 -21.79 -33.06 -3.40
CA LYS A 267 -22.94 -33.60 -2.65
C LYS A 267 -22.52 -34.30 -1.34
N ASP A 268 -21.35 -34.92 -1.32
CA ASP A 268 -20.90 -35.79 -0.22
C ASP A 268 -19.62 -35.33 0.48
N SER A 269 -19.19 -34.07 0.30
CA SER A 269 -17.99 -33.55 0.98
C SER A 269 -18.11 -32.08 1.32
N ARG A 270 -17.42 -31.65 2.38
CA ARG A 270 -17.22 -30.22 2.69
C ARG A 270 -16.46 -29.45 1.60
N ASN A 271 -15.89 -30.15 0.62
CA ASN A 271 -15.17 -29.54 -0.48
C ASN A 271 -16.13 -29.05 -1.57
N TYR A 272 -15.74 -28.00 -2.27
CA TYR A 272 -16.44 -27.51 -3.45
C TYR A 272 -15.78 -27.97 -4.75
N ARG A 273 -16.54 -27.84 -5.85
CA ARG A 273 -16.02 -27.86 -7.22
C ARG A 273 -15.62 -26.45 -7.65
N LEU A 274 -16.42 -25.46 -7.28
CA LEU A 274 -16.18 -24.05 -7.60
C LEU A 274 -16.58 -23.15 -6.44
N ASN A 275 -15.78 -22.13 -6.19
CA ASN A 275 -16.05 -21.04 -5.27
C ASN A 275 -15.77 -19.71 -5.98
N ALA A 276 -16.80 -18.89 -6.17
CA ALA A 276 -16.66 -17.60 -6.84
C ALA A 276 -17.20 -16.50 -5.95
N GLY A 277 -16.63 -15.31 -6.02
CA GLY A 277 -17.09 -14.20 -5.20
C GLY A 277 -16.79 -12.85 -5.81
N PHE A 278 -17.57 -11.89 -5.38
CA PHE A 278 -17.45 -10.47 -5.71
C PHE A 278 -17.54 -9.68 -4.42
N SER A 279 -16.71 -8.64 -4.28
CA SER A 279 -16.79 -7.72 -3.15
C SER A 279 -16.43 -6.30 -3.54
N VAL A 280 -16.99 -5.35 -2.80
CA VAL A 280 -16.56 -3.95 -2.76
C VAL A 280 -16.05 -3.69 -1.36
N ARG A 281 -14.84 -3.17 -1.24
CA ARG A 281 -14.16 -2.99 0.05
C ARG A 281 -13.69 -1.58 0.24
N ASN A 282 -13.41 -1.26 1.51
CA ASN A 282 -12.77 -0.04 1.95
C ASN A 282 -13.58 1.21 1.56
N MET A 283 -14.91 1.10 1.52
CA MET A 283 -15.78 2.25 1.26
C MET A 283 -15.86 3.10 2.53
N GLY A 284 -15.05 4.14 2.59
CA GLY A 284 -15.00 5.02 3.74
C GLY A 284 -13.71 5.80 3.80
N ALA A 285 -13.48 6.40 4.96
CA ALA A 285 -12.40 7.34 5.16
C ALA A 285 -12.13 7.54 6.65
N MET A 286 -10.94 8.06 6.95
CA MET A 286 -10.53 8.45 8.29
C MET A 286 -10.15 9.93 8.32
N THR A 287 -10.43 10.58 9.44
CA THR A 287 -10.08 11.98 9.67
C THR A 287 -8.87 12.03 10.58
N PHE A 288 -7.83 12.72 10.17
CA PHE A 288 -6.67 12.96 11.00
C PHE A 288 -6.94 14.17 11.91
N LYS A 289 -6.65 14.04 13.21
CA LYS A 289 -6.86 15.07 14.24
C LYS A 289 -5.67 15.06 15.19
N ASP A 290 -4.90 16.14 15.17
CA ASP A 290 -3.76 16.44 16.02
C ASP A 290 -3.57 17.96 16.06
N ASP A 291 -2.94 18.48 17.11
CA ASP A 291 -2.65 19.92 17.25
C ASP A 291 -1.66 20.39 16.18
N ASN A 292 -0.76 19.50 15.74
CA ASN A 292 0.23 19.75 14.69
C ASN A 292 -0.33 19.58 13.27
N ASN A 293 -1.62 19.27 13.12
CA ASN A 293 -2.20 19.00 11.82
C ASN A 293 -2.14 20.19 10.87
N LYS A 294 -1.86 19.87 9.61
CA LYS A 294 -1.99 20.81 8.51
C LYS A 294 -2.40 20.07 7.25
N ASN A 295 -3.31 20.67 6.49
CA ASN A 295 -3.55 20.38 5.08
C ASN A 295 -3.63 21.74 4.39
N THR A 296 -2.61 22.11 3.63
CA THR A 296 -2.55 23.42 2.96
C THR A 296 -2.07 23.27 1.54
N THR A 297 -2.81 23.87 0.63
CA THR A 297 -2.44 23.99 -0.78
C THR A 297 -1.95 25.41 -1.04
N TYR A 298 -0.80 25.52 -1.67
CA TYR A 298 -0.19 26.77 -2.08
C TYR A 298 -0.06 26.83 -3.60
N ALA A 299 -0.27 28.01 -4.17
CA ALA A 299 0.18 28.31 -5.51
C ALA A 299 1.68 28.62 -5.44
N LEU A 300 2.48 27.84 -6.16
CA LEU A 300 3.90 28.10 -6.39
C LEU A 300 4.03 29.09 -7.55
N ASN A 301 4.82 30.14 -7.36
CA ASN A 301 5.15 31.09 -8.41
C ASN A 301 6.60 31.57 -8.26
N ILE A 302 7.49 30.99 -9.07
CA ILE A 302 8.90 31.38 -9.13
C ILE A 302 9.13 32.14 -10.45
N PRO A 303 9.61 33.39 -10.40
CA PRO A 303 9.80 34.18 -11.61
C PRO A 303 10.93 33.63 -12.50
N ASN A 304 11.05 34.19 -13.71
CA ASN A 304 12.16 33.90 -14.61
C ASN A 304 13.51 34.28 -13.98
N ALA A 305 14.56 33.53 -14.35
CA ALA A 305 15.92 33.90 -14.01
C ALA A 305 16.28 35.27 -14.60
N SER A 306 16.97 36.11 -13.82
CA SER A 306 17.43 37.44 -14.22
C SER A 306 18.82 37.72 -13.60
N PRO A 307 19.56 38.74 -14.06
CA PRO A 307 20.86 39.06 -13.46
C PRO A 307 20.72 39.33 -11.95
N GLY A 308 21.38 38.49 -11.14
CA GLY A 308 21.30 38.54 -9.67
C GLY A 308 20.22 37.64 -9.04
N PHE A 309 19.37 36.99 -9.86
CA PHE A 309 18.32 36.09 -9.42
C PHE A 309 18.30 34.81 -10.26
N LYS A 310 18.74 33.69 -9.69
CA LYS A 310 18.83 32.41 -10.41
C LYS A 310 17.62 31.51 -10.23
N GLY A 311 16.71 31.86 -9.32
CA GLY A 311 15.54 31.06 -8.94
C GLY A 311 15.63 30.54 -7.51
N LEU A 312 14.80 29.54 -7.20
CA LEU A 312 14.82 28.80 -5.94
C LEU A 312 16.02 27.86 -5.92
N ASP A 313 16.90 28.01 -4.94
CA ASP A 313 18.00 27.06 -4.69
C ASP A 313 17.43 25.73 -4.17
N MET A 314 17.53 24.67 -4.95
CA MET A 314 17.00 23.35 -4.56
C MET A 314 17.86 22.67 -3.48
N ASN A 315 19.12 23.07 -3.33
CA ASN A 315 20.01 22.51 -2.32
C ASN A 315 19.60 22.87 -0.89
N GLN A 316 18.73 23.87 -0.70
CA GLN A 316 18.22 24.22 0.63
C GLN A 316 17.46 23.06 1.29
N PHE A 317 16.89 22.15 0.47
CA PHE A 317 16.14 20.99 0.95
C PHE A 317 17.05 19.83 1.37
N ASN A 318 18.36 19.85 1.04
CA ASN A 318 19.30 18.73 1.23
C ASN A 318 19.41 18.21 2.67
N ASN A 319 19.08 19.04 3.66
CA ASN A 319 19.17 18.68 5.08
C ASN A 319 17.83 18.76 5.81
N ALA A 320 16.71 18.93 5.09
CA ALA A 320 15.40 19.02 5.71
C ALA A 320 15.06 17.70 6.42
N LYS A 321 14.76 17.79 7.71
CA LYS A 321 14.52 16.63 8.59
C LYS A 321 13.06 16.21 8.67
N SER A 322 12.17 17.05 8.15
CA SER A 322 10.74 16.87 8.24
C SER A 322 10.01 17.59 7.12
N LEU A 323 8.76 17.20 6.89
CA LEU A 323 7.92 17.87 5.90
C LEU A 323 7.59 19.32 6.32
N ILE A 324 7.53 19.57 7.64
CA ILE A 324 7.39 20.91 8.20
C ILE A 324 8.58 21.79 7.79
N GLU A 325 9.81 21.27 7.86
CA GLU A 325 11.01 22.05 7.49
C GLU A 325 11.01 22.38 6.00
N VAL A 326 10.69 21.41 5.13
CA VAL A 326 10.55 21.65 3.68
C VAL A 326 9.51 22.73 3.39
N GLU A 327 8.35 22.66 4.03
CA GLU A 327 7.29 23.64 3.87
C GLU A 327 7.74 25.04 4.32
N GLN A 328 8.41 25.14 5.47
CA GLN A 328 8.89 26.43 5.99
C GLN A 328 9.98 27.04 5.12
N GLN A 329 10.90 26.24 4.58
CA GLN A 329 11.91 26.71 3.63
C GLN A 329 11.26 27.30 2.37
N LEU A 330 10.24 26.63 1.82
CA LEU A 330 9.48 27.17 0.69
C LEU A 330 8.67 28.44 1.04
N LEU A 331 8.06 28.50 2.22
CA LEU A 331 7.38 29.72 2.67
C LEU A 331 8.34 30.90 2.80
N ASN A 332 9.51 30.67 3.40
CA ASN A 332 10.55 31.68 3.59
C ASN A 332 11.16 32.16 2.26
N SER A 333 11.07 31.36 1.19
CA SER A 333 11.50 31.78 -0.15
C SER A 333 10.62 32.87 -0.77
N GLY A 334 9.40 33.06 -0.27
CA GLY A 334 8.44 34.06 -0.77
C GLY A 334 7.67 33.66 -2.04
N TYR A 335 7.86 32.44 -2.56
CA TYR A 335 7.19 31.98 -3.79
C TYR A 335 5.86 31.26 -3.59
N LEU A 336 5.44 31.04 -2.34
CA LEU A 336 4.19 30.37 -2.02
C LEU A 336 3.09 31.36 -1.64
N THR A 337 1.96 31.28 -2.34
CA THR A 337 0.72 31.96 -1.95
C THR A 337 -0.28 30.92 -1.48
N LYS A 338 -0.78 31.05 -0.25
CA LYS A 338 -1.78 30.14 0.29
C LYS A 338 -3.08 30.23 -0.52
N VAL A 339 -3.60 29.08 -0.97
CA VAL A 339 -4.86 28.96 -1.72
C VAL A 339 -5.96 28.42 -0.80
N GLU A 340 -5.68 27.30 -0.15
CA GLU A 340 -6.63 26.59 0.73
C GLU A 340 -5.89 26.05 1.95
N SER A 341 -6.54 26.04 3.11
CA SER A 341 -5.94 25.54 4.35
C SER A 341 -7.01 25.01 5.29
N GLU A 342 -6.87 23.75 5.65
CA GLU A 342 -7.64 23.07 6.69
C GLU A 342 -6.71 22.53 7.76
N LYS A 343 -7.13 22.57 9.03
CA LYS A 343 -6.40 21.86 10.09
C LYS A 343 -6.72 20.37 10.04
N ASN A 344 -7.97 20.00 10.25
CA ASN A 344 -8.38 18.60 10.20
C ASN A 344 -8.73 18.23 8.76
N PHE A 345 -8.21 17.12 8.28
CA PHE A 345 -8.45 16.66 6.92
C PHE A 345 -8.83 15.19 6.91
N LYS A 346 -9.67 14.84 5.93
CA LYS A 346 -10.23 13.50 5.75
C LYS A 346 -9.49 12.81 4.62
N VAL A 347 -8.96 11.62 4.88
CA VAL A 347 -8.26 10.79 3.90
C VAL A 347 -9.11 9.57 3.58
N ASN A 348 -9.38 9.38 2.29
CA ASN A 348 -10.16 8.24 1.80
C ASN A 348 -9.33 6.95 1.87
N LEU A 349 -9.99 5.86 2.29
CA LEU A 349 -9.42 4.53 2.19
C LEU A 349 -9.29 4.09 0.72
N PRO A 350 -8.45 3.09 0.41
CA PRO A 350 -8.29 2.58 -0.94
C PRO A 350 -9.48 1.69 -1.31
N ALA A 351 -10.55 2.30 -1.81
CA ALA A 351 -11.74 1.57 -2.24
C ALA A 351 -11.44 0.68 -3.45
N VAL A 352 -11.81 -0.59 -3.36
CA VAL A 352 -11.51 -1.60 -4.39
C VAL A 352 -12.70 -2.51 -4.66
N ILE A 353 -12.79 -2.98 -5.90
CA ILE A 353 -13.60 -4.13 -6.29
C ILE A 353 -12.71 -5.36 -6.35
N ASN A 354 -13.17 -6.49 -5.82
CA ASN A 354 -12.55 -7.79 -6.05
C ASN A 354 -13.50 -8.75 -6.77
N LEU A 355 -12.92 -9.56 -7.65
CA LEU A 355 -13.57 -10.68 -8.29
C LEU A 355 -12.64 -11.90 -8.20
N TYR A 356 -13.18 -13.06 -7.88
CA TYR A 356 -12.38 -14.28 -7.88
C TYR A 356 -13.20 -15.52 -8.19
N VAL A 357 -12.49 -16.53 -8.69
CA VAL A 357 -13.00 -17.89 -8.91
C VAL A 357 -11.91 -18.87 -8.51
N ASP A 358 -12.19 -19.77 -7.59
CA ASP A 358 -11.35 -20.92 -7.26
C ASP A 358 -12.02 -22.21 -7.74
N TYR A 359 -11.32 -22.93 -8.61
CA TYR A 359 -11.82 -24.15 -9.23
C TYR A 359 -10.99 -25.36 -8.82
N ARG A 360 -11.69 -26.43 -8.47
CA ARG A 360 -11.08 -27.72 -8.14
C ARG A 360 -10.95 -28.56 -9.41
N ILE A 361 -9.75 -28.59 -9.97
CA ILE A 361 -9.45 -29.33 -11.21
C ILE A 361 -9.47 -30.84 -10.95
N PHE A 362 -8.69 -31.29 -9.96
CA PHE A 362 -8.61 -32.68 -9.53
C PHE A 362 -8.78 -32.78 -8.01
N ARG A 363 -8.68 -34.00 -7.45
CA ARG A 363 -8.88 -34.22 -6.01
C ARG A 363 -7.99 -33.31 -5.13
N VAL A 364 -6.74 -33.09 -5.55
CA VAL A 364 -5.72 -32.34 -4.79
C VAL A 364 -5.25 -31.06 -5.50
N LEU A 365 -5.65 -30.84 -6.76
CA LEU A 365 -5.22 -29.69 -7.57
C LEU A 365 -6.34 -28.68 -7.73
N TYR A 366 -6.01 -27.42 -7.47
CA TYR A 366 -6.87 -26.25 -7.57
C TYR A 366 -6.20 -25.19 -8.44
N CYS A 367 -7.02 -24.33 -9.02
CA CYS A 367 -6.54 -23.11 -9.66
C CYS A 367 -7.49 -21.97 -9.31
N SER A 368 -6.94 -20.88 -8.79
CA SER A 368 -7.68 -19.67 -8.46
C SER A 368 -7.34 -18.55 -9.45
N ALA A 369 -8.34 -17.85 -9.95
CA ALA A 369 -8.17 -16.56 -10.60
C ALA A 369 -8.70 -15.46 -9.66
N PHE A 370 -7.96 -14.37 -9.52
CA PHE A 370 -8.29 -13.23 -8.69
C PHE A 370 -8.02 -11.93 -9.46
N MET A 371 -8.91 -10.96 -9.30
CA MET A 371 -8.79 -9.62 -9.83
C MET A 371 -9.13 -8.63 -8.71
N GLN A 372 -8.32 -7.59 -8.58
CA GLN A 372 -8.63 -6.40 -7.79
C GLN A 372 -8.53 -5.17 -8.69
N GLN A 373 -9.50 -4.28 -8.58
CA GLN A 373 -9.55 -3.00 -9.30
C GLN A 373 -9.75 -1.86 -8.32
N LYS A 374 -8.88 -0.84 -8.38
CA LYS A 374 -9.04 0.41 -7.62
C LYS A 374 -10.18 1.25 -8.19
N LEU A 375 -10.97 1.85 -7.30
CA LEU A 375 -12.12 2.69 -7.64
C LEU A 375 -11.81 4.19 -7.67
N ASN A 376 -10.70 4.58 -7.06
CA ASN A 376 -10.27 5.96 -6.95
C ASN A 376 -8.92 6.14 -7.63
N ASP A 377 -8.67 7.36 -8.12
CA ASP A 377 -7.38 7.74 -8.65
C ASP A 377 -6.39 7.97 -7.51
N ASP A 378 -5.22 7.34 -7.64
CA ASP A 378 -4.12 7.50 -6.70
C ASP A 378 -3.48 8.88 -6.78
N SER A 379 -3.79 9.72 -7.77
CA SER A 379 -3.24 11.09 -7.88
C SER A 379 -3.80 12.05 -6.83
N GLN A 380 -4.95 11.77 -6.22
CA GLN A 380 -5.61 12.72 -5.31
C GLN A 380 -4.85 12.85 -3.97
N ASN A 381 -4.67 14.09 -3.49
CA ASN A 381 -3.88 14.36 -2.27
C ASN A 381 -4.42 13.60 -1.05
N ALA A 382 -5.74 13.59 -0.84
CA ALA A 382 -6.38 12.95 0.31
C ALA A 382 -6.85 11.50 0.05
N GLN A 383 -6.03 10.71 -0.67
CA GLN A 383 -6.35 9.33 -1.05
C GLN A 383 -5.21 8.37 -0.64
N ILE A 384 -5.55 7.27 0.04
CA ILE A 384 -4.64 6.14 0.23
C ILE A 384 -4.61 5.30 -1.05
N THR A 385 -3.42 4.84 -1.44
CA THR A 385 -3.24 4.13 -2.70
C THR A 385 -3.72 2.67 -2.68
N ALA A 386 -4.24 2.24 -3.82
CA ALA A 386 -4.51 0.84 -4.14
C ALA A 386 -3.89 0.45 -5.48
N GLN A 387 -3.95 -0.83 -5.83
CA GLN A 387 -3.39 -1.35 -7.08
C GLN A 387 -4.38 -2.21 -7.81
N ASN A 388 -4.29 -2.12 -9.14
CA ASN A 388 -4.91 -3.09 -10.02
C ASN A 388 -4.01 -4.33 -10.12
N ILE A 389 -4.57 -5.48 -9.77
CA ILE A 389 -3.85 -6.76 -9.83
C ILE A 389 -4.71 -7.86 -10.44
N TYR A 390 -4.05 -8.74 -11.19
CA TYR A 390 -4.62 -9.97 -11.72
C TYR A 390 -3.70 -11.12 -11.32
N THR A 391 -4.25 -12.13 -10.64
CA THR A 391 -3.46 -13.26 -10.15
C THR A 391 -4.09 -14.58 -10.55
N LEU A 392 -3.29 -15.46 -11.13
CA LEU A 392 -3.61 -16.86 -11.34
C LEU A 392 -2.80 -17.71 -10.36
N THR A 393 -3.44 -18.57 -9.57
CA THR A 393 -2.77 -19.37 -8.53
C THR A 393 -3.09 -20.85 -8.68
N PRO A 394 -2.23 -21.63 -9.35
CA PRO A 394 -2.19 -23.07 -9.19
C PRO A 394 -1.87 -23.45 -7.74
N ARG A 395 -2.60 -24.42 -7.18
CA ARG A 395 -2.43 -24.88 -5.80
C ARG A 395 -2.55 -26.40 -5.69
N LEU A 396 -1.59 -27.00 -5.00
CA LEU A 396 -1.61 -28.40 -4.56
C LEU A 396 -2.02 -28.45 -3.08
N GLN A 397 -3.00 -29.31 -2.75
CA GLN A 397 -3.56 -29.45 -1.41
C GLN A 397 -3.53 -30.91 -0.96
N LEU A 398 -2.70 -31.22 0.04
CA LEU A 398 -2.45 -32.57 0.55
C LEU A 398 -2.60 -32.64 2.07
N GLY A 399 -3.74 -33.14 2.58
CA GLY A 399 -3.92 -33.26 4.03
C GLY A 399 -3.75 -31.90 4.70
N TYR A 400 -2.82 -31.72 5.63
CA TYR A 400 -2.53 -30.43 6.27
C TYR A 400 -1.60 -29.50 5.47
N PHE A 401 -0.98 -30.01 4.41
CA PHE A 401 -0.02 -29.29 3.59
C PHE A 401 -0.70 -28.64 2.37
N GLU A 402 -0.29 -27.42 2.03
CA GLU A 402 -0.59 -26.76 0.76
C GLU A 402 0.67 -26.11 0.18
N LEU A 403 0.81 -26.21 -1.14
CA LEU A 403 1.82 -25.51 -1.92
C LEU A 403 1.09 -24.75 -3.04
N TYR A 404 1.45 -23.50 -3.27
CA TYR A 404 0.78 -22.68 -4.27
C TYR A 404 1.75 -21.68 -4.90
N THR A 405 1.43 -21.32 -6.14
CA THR A 405 2.27 -20.49 -7.00
C THR A 405 1.44 -19.33 -7.54
N PRO A 406 1.40 -18.17 -6.88
CA PRO A 406 0.73 -16.99 -7.42
C PRO A 406 1.51 -16.46 -8.63
N LEU A 407 0.82 -16.32 -9.77
CA LEU A 407 1.29 -15.69 -11.00
C LEU A 407 0.54 -14.37 -11.13
N THR A 408 1.19 -13.26 -10.79
CA THR A 408 0.56 -11.95 -10.65
C THR A 408 1.02 -11.00 -11.75
N GLN A 409 0.07 -10.33 -12.40
CA GLN A 409 0.29 -9.12 -13.20
C GLN A 409 -0.16 -7.91 -12.37
N ASN A 410 0.77 -7.00 -12.10
CA ASN A 410 0.53 -5.77 -11.34
C ASN A 410 0.82 -4.54 -12.21
N GLU A 411 0.06 -3.46 -12.01
CA GLU A 411 0.20 -2.23 -12.78
C GLU A 411 1.56 -1.52 -12.61
N ILE A 412 2.30 -1.76 -11.51
CA ILE A 412 3.56 -1.05 -11.21
C ILE A 412 4.79 -1.81 -11.70
N TYR A 413 4.91 -3.08 -11.33
CA TYR A 413 6.12 -3.90 -11.57
C TYR A 413 5.95 -4.94 -12.69
N GLY A 414 4.75 -5.05 -13.27
CA GLY A 414 4.42 -6.03 -14.30
C GLY A 414 4.22 -7.45 -13.76
N PHE A 415 4.65 -8.46 -14.53
CA PHE A 415 4.46 -9.87 -14.19
C PHE A 415 5.46 -10.35 -13.13
N LYS A 416 4.99 -11.16 -12.18
CA LYS A 416 5.78 -11.89 -11.17
C LYS A 416 5.18 -13.26 -10.89
N ALA A 417 6.05 -14.19 -10.53
CA ALA A 417 5.69 -15.52 -10.06
C ALA A 417 6.25 -15.76 -8.66
N GLY A 418 5.40 -16.29 -7.79
CA GLY A 418 5.70 -16.53 -6.39
C GLY A 418 5.59 -17.98 -5.97
N LEU A 419 5.90 -18.23 -4.71
CA LEU A 419 5.77 -19.51 -4.05
C LEU A 419 5.29 -19.30 -2.61
N GLY A 420 4.28 -20.06 -2.21
CA GLY A 420 3.79 -20.09 -0.85
C GLY A 420 3.48 -21.50 -0.40
N LEU A 421 3.60 -21.71 0.91
CA LEU A 421 3.30 -22.98 1.54
C LEU A 421 2.47 -22.78 2.81
N ARG A 422 1.66 -23.77 3.14
CA ARG A 422 0.94 -23.86 4.42
C ARG A 422 1.13 -25.24 5.01
N LEU A 423 1.44 -25.29 6.30
CA LEU A 423 1.47 -26.52 7.09
C LEU A 423 0.52 -26.37 8.28
N GLY A 424 -0.66 -26.97 8.16
CA GLY A 424 -1.72 -26.85 9.17
C GLY A 424 -2.16 -25.40 9.33
N GLY A 425 -1.90 -24.85 10.51
CA GLY A 425 -2.22 -23.48 10.90
C GLY A 425 -1.19 -22.43 10.49
N PHE A 426 0.06 -22.83 10.25
CA PHE A 426 1.15 -21.93 9.87
C PHE A 426 1.23 -21.78 8.35
N TYR A 427 1.46 -20.57 7.87
CA TYR A 427 1.71 -20.27 6.47
C TYR A 427 2.88 -19.31 6.30
N ILE A 428 3.56 -19.43 5.17
CA ILE A 428 4.61 -18.52 4.72
C ILE A 428 4.59 -18.51 3.19
N GLY A 429 4.88 -17.37 2.57
CA GLY A 429 5.01 -17.32 1.13
C GLY A 429 5.43 -15.96 0.63
N SER A 430 5.55 -15.90 -0.69
CA SER A 430 5.97 -14.73 -1.43
C SER A 430 5.38 -14.77 -2.84
N ASN A 431 4.89 -13.66 -3.36
CA ASN A 431 4.31 -13.52 -4.70
C ASN A 431 5.35 -13.31 -5.81
N SER A 432 6.63 -13.25 -5.46
CA SER A 432 7.74 -13.05 -6.39
C SER A 432 8.93 -13.96 -6.18
N ALA A 433 8.90 -14.85 -5.18
CA ALA A 433 10.02 -15.73 -4.87
C ALA A 433 10.58 -16.52 -6.07
N LEU A 434 9.76 -16.88 -7.06
CA LEU A 434 10.22 -17.60 -8.26
C LEU A 434 10.75 -16.66 -9.36
N SER A 435 10.40 -15.37 -9.30
CA SER A 435 10.90 -14.31 -10.18
C SER A 435 11.97 -13.44 -9.51
N MET A 436 12.43 -13.83 -8.32
CA MET A 436 13.36 -13.06 -7.51
C MET A 436 14.77 -13.11 -8.11
N SER A 437 15.18 -12.00 -8.71
CA SER A 437 16.55 -11.73 -9.14
C SER A 437 16.97 -10.35 -8.62
N GLY A 438 18.27 -10.02 -8.66
CA GLY A 438 18.74 -8.68 -8.30
C GLY A 438 18.05 -7.56 -9.10
N SER A 439 17.70 -7.84 -10.36
CA SER A 439 16.99 -6.92 -11.25
C SER A 439 15.46 -6.91 -11.07
N SER A 440 14.90 -7.73 -10.16
CA SER A 440 13.46 -7.72 -9.90
C SER A 440 13.03 -6.37 -9.32
N LYS A 441 11.94 -5.81 -9.84
CA LYS A 441 11.41 -4.51 -9.39
C LYS A 441 10.45 -4.59 -8.19
N GLN A 442 10.26 -5.80 -7.66
CA GLN A 442 9.41 -6.09 -6.51
C GLN A 442 9.93 -7.37 -5.82
N GLY A 443 9.76 -7.47 -4.51
CA GLY A 443 10.09 -8.68 -3.71
C GLY A 443 8.90 -9.12 -2.89
N ASP A 444 8.88 -10.33 -2.27
CA ASP A 444 7.93 -10.63 -1.18
C ASP A 444 8.29 -11.45 0.06
N ILE A 445 7.52 -11.25 1.15
CA ILE A 445 7.18 -12.19 2.20
C ILE A 445 5.84 -11.87 2.89
N TYR A 446 5.16 -12.93 3.28
CA TYR A 446 4.13 -12.93 4.30
C TYR A 446 4.24 -14.23 5.10
N PHE A 447 3.83 -14.19 6.36
CA PHE A 447 3.71 -15.37 7.19
C PHE A 447 2.68 -15.15 8.29
N GLY A 448 2.29 -16.22 8.95
CA GLY A 448 1.39 -16.11 10.09
C GLY A 448 0.93 -17.47 10.59
N MET A 449 0.17 -17.41 11.68
CA MET A 449 -0.37 -18.58 12.33
C MET A 449 -1.82 -18.36 12.71
N ARG A 450 -2.57 -19.44 12.56
CA ARG A 450 -3.97 -19.51 12.92
C ARG A 450 -4.37 -20.92 13.27
N TRP A 451 -5.54 -21.07 13.87
CA TRP A 451 -6.04 -22.38 14.26
C TRP A 451 -7.55 -22.43 14.15
N GLY A 452 -8.04 -23.39 13.36
CA GLY A 452 -9.45 -23.73 13.33
C GLY A 452 -9.72 -24.95 14.19
N PHE A 453 -10.80 -24.92 14.98
CA PHE A 453 -11.17 -26.01 15.87
C PHE A 453 -12.70 -26.20 15.87
N LEU A 454 -13.12 -27.39 16.35
CA LEU A 454 -14.50 -27.89 16.34
C LEU A 454 -15.05 -28.01 14.91
N LYS A 455 -15.26 -29.25 14.46
CA LYS A 455 -15.67 -29.54 13.08
C LYS A 455 -17.08 -29.04 12.77
#